data_AF-A0A9D0VYD6-F1
#
_entry.id   AF-A0A9D0VYD6-F1
#
_cell.length_a   1.000
_cell.length_b   1.000
_cell.length_c   1.000
_cell.angle_alpha   90.00
_cell.angle_beta   90.00
_cell.angle_gamma   90.00
#
_symmetry.space_group_name_H-M   'P 1'
#
loop_
_entity.id
_entity.type
_entity.pdbx_description
1 polymer ?
#
loop_
_entity_poly.entity_id
_entity_poly.type
_entity_poly.pdbx_seq_one_letter_code
_entity_poly.pdbx_strand_id
1 'polypeptide(L)'
;MKNRHHTLTISLLLITSIAVAQGVHAGTDASSWQMKRLMQPSRNDLQREQQDRVVIYHGLTDKAVATAMSRHFDRIEHMMFTGTVVTDDNGDAALDPETGEEITEDDGCD
;
A
#
# COMPACT_ATOMS: atom_id res chain seq x y z
N MET A 1 -36.11 -30.16 52.16
CA MET A 1 -36.60 -29.90 50.80
C MET A 1 -35.46 -29.29 49.99
N LYS A 2 -35.18 -29.92 48.85
CA LYS A 2 -34.14 -29.58 47.86
C LYS A 2 -34.53 -28.28 47.13
N ASN A 3 -33.56 -27.47 46.69
CA ASN A 3 -33.56 -26.57 45.51
C ASN A 3 -32.27 -25.71 45.54
N ARG A 4 -31.16 -26.14 44.92
CA ARG A 4 -30.75 -26.02 43.49
C ARG A 4 -30.35 -24.60 43.04
N HIS A 5 -29.02 -24.43 42.96
CA HIS A 5 -28.18 -23.71 41.98
C HIS A 5 -28.70 -22.46 41.26
N HIS A 6 -27.90 -21.39 41.29
CA HIS A 6 -27.44 -20.68 40.08
C HIS A 6 -26.08 -20.01 40.34
N THR A 7 -25.02 -20.77 40.13
CA THR A 7 -23.68 -20.26 39.81
C THR A 7 -23.78 -19.44 38.53
N LEU A 8 -23.70 -18.11 38.64
CA LEU A 8 -23.68 -17.20 37.51
C LEU A 8 -22.31 -17.31 36.82
N THR A 9 -22.26 -18.11 35.76
CA THR A 9 -21.10 -18.36 34.91
C THR A 9 -20.70 -17.06 34.19
N ILE A 10 -19.51 -16.57 34.51
CA ILE A 10 -18.85 -15.43 33.87
C ILE A 10 -18.58 -15.78 32.41
N SER A 11 -19.00 -14.88 31.53
CA SER A 11 -19.06 -15.04 30.08
C SER A 11 -17.69 -15.28 29.46
N LEU A 12 -17.59 -16.38 28.70
CA LEU A 12 -16.50 -16.71 27.79
C LEU A 12 -16.62 -15.81 26.54
N LEU A 13 -15.78 -14.78 26.44
CA LEU A 13 -15.66 -13.94 25.24
C LEU A 13 -14.50 -14.44 24.38
N LEU A 14 -14.85 -15.18 23.32
CA LEU A 14 -13.97 -15.48 22.19
C LEU A 14 -13.58 -14.17 21.51
N ILE A 15 -12.29 -13.91 21.37
CA ILE A 15 -11.78 -13.00 20.34
C ILE A 15 -10.77 -13.80 19.51
N THR A 16 -11.27 -14.32 18.39
CA THR A 16 -10.52 -14.91 17.30
C THR A 16 -9.74 -13.80 16.57
N SER A 17 -8.42 -13.79 16.69
CA SER A 17 -7.54 -12.98 15.85
C SER A 17 -7.40 -13.59 14.47
N ILE A 18 -8.28 -13.20 13.52
CA ILE A 18 -8.05 -13.46 12.10
C ILE A 18 -7.04 -12.42 11.63
N ALA A 19 -5.77 -12.80 11.54
CA ALA A 19 -4.79 -12.04 10.77
C ALA A 19 -5.09 -12.25 9.28
N VAL A 20 -5.78 -11.30 8.66
CA VAL A 20 -5.88 -11.24 7.19
C VAL A 20 -4.50 -10.83 6.68
N ALA A 21 -3.75 -11.79 6.14
CA ALA A 21 -2.61 -11.49 5.27
C ALA A 21 -3.19 -11.15 3.88
N GLN A 22 -3.28 -9.86 3.57
CA GLN A 22 -3.73 -9.39 2.26
C GLN A 22 -2.67 -9.73 1.20
N GLY A 23 -3.15 -10.16 0.03
CA GLY A 23 -2.36 -10.71 -1.06
C GLY A 23 -1.31 -9.73 -1.59
N VAL A 24 -0.12 -10.27 -1.86
CA VAL A 24 0.92 -9.60 -2.62
C VAL A 24 0.50 -9.62 -4.09
N HIS A 25 -0.02 -8.50 -4.59
CA HIS A 25 -0.12 -8.29 -6.03
C HIS A 25 1.29 -8.11 -6.57
N ALA A 26 1.82 -9.17 -7.19
CA ALA A 26 3.10 -9.14 -7.89
C ALA A 26 2.94 -8.32 -9.16
N GLY A 27 3.04 -6.99 -9.03
CA GLY A 27 3.25 -6.10 -10.17
C GLY A 27 4.50 -6.53 -10.95
N THR A 28 4.49 -6.24 -12.25
CA THR A 28 5.58 -6.51 -13.22
C THR A 28 6.98 -6.26 -12.62
N ASP A 29 8.01 -6.96 -13.12
CA ASP A 29 9.37 -6.91 -12.55
C ASP A 29 9.90 -5.47 -12.34
N ALA A 30 9.47 -4.52 -13.18
CA ALA A 30 9.74 -3.10 -13.04
C ALA A 30 9.13 -2.48 -11.76
N SER A 31 7.87 -2.75 -11.47
CA SER A 31 7.23 -2.35 -10.20
C SER A 31 7.89 -3.01 -9.00
N SER A 32 8.38 -4.25 -9.14
CA SER A 32 9.00 -4.99 -8.04
C SER A 32 10.28 -4.35 -7.50
N TRP A 33 11.21 -3.91 -8.37
CA TRP A 33 12.46 -3.30 -7.93
C TRP A 33 12.25 -1.86 -7.46
N GLN A 34 11.32 -1.14 -8.11
CA GLN A 34 10.91 0.21 -7.70
C GLN A 34 10.35 0.16 -6.27
N MET A 35 9.44 -0.78 -6.00
CA MET A 35 8.87 -0.98 -4.67
C MET A 35 9.92 -1.35 -3.63
N LYS A 36 10.83 -2.26 -3.98
CA LYS A 36 11.94 -2.63 -3.09
C LYS A 36 12.80 -1.42 -2.73
N ARG A 37 13.20 -0.60 -3.71
CA ARG A 37 13.98 0.62 -3.45
C ARG A 37 13.19 1.61 -2.61
N LEU A 38 11.91 1.82 -2.93
CA LEU A 38 11.06 2.79 -2.24
C LEU A 38 10.95 2.46 -0.74
N MET A 39 10.62 1.20 -0.45
CA MET A 39 10.34 0.72 0.92
C MET A 39 11.59 0.33 1.71
N GLN A 40 12.67 -0.08 1.03
CA GLN A 40 13.92 -0.55 1.63
C GLN A 40 15.12 -0.06 0.79
N PRO A 41 15.40 1.24 0.78
CA PRO A 41 16.51 1.80 0.01
C PRO A 41 17.85 1.27 0.53
N SER A 42 18.79 1.04 -0.38
CA SER A 42 20.18 0.81 0.01
C SER A 42 20.85 2.11 0.44
N ARG A 43 22.01 2.01 1.12
CA ARG A 43 22.82 3.20 1.44
C ARG A 43 23.22 4.01 0.19
N ASN A 44 23.43 3.34 -0.94
CA ASN A 44 23.76 4.01 -2.20
C ASN A 44 22.55 4.77 -2.77
N ASP A 45 21.34 4.19 -2.66
CA ASP A 45 20.11 4.88 -3.08
C ASP A 45 19.92 6.18 -2.28
N LEU A 46 20.07 6.11 -0.95
CA LEU A 46 19.98 7.28 -0.07
C LEU A 46 21.04 8.34 -0.38
N GLN A 47 22.29 7.92 -0.63
CA GLN A 47 23.36 8.86 -0.99
C GLN A 47 23.06 9.56 -2.33
N ARG A 48 22.44 8.86 -3.27
CA ARG A 48 22.06 9.43 -4.57
C ARG A 48 20.89 10.40 -4.44
N GLU A 49 19.93 10.13 -3.57
CA GLU A 49 18.80 11.04 -3.27
C GLU A 49 19.33 12.38 -2.72
N GLN A 50 20.28 12.32 -1.76
CA GLN A 50 20.91 13.50 -1.14
C GLN A 50 21.77 14.37 -2.08
N GLN A 51 22.03 13.91 -3.31
CA GLN A 51 22.78 14.65 -4.32
C GLN A 51 21.84 15.44 -5.25
N ASP A 52 20.71 15.91 -4.72
CA ASP A 52 19.66 16.62 -5.46
C ASP A 52 19.12 15.84 -6.67
N ARG A 53 19.12 14.51 -6.61
CA ARG A 53 18.58 13.67 -7.70
C ARG A 53 17.18 13.20 -7.36
N VAL A 54 16.24 13.58 -8.22
CA VAL A 54 14.87 13.04 -8.19
C VAL A 54 14.84 11.63 -8.78
N VAL A 55 14.21 10.70 -8.08
CA VAL A 55 13.91 9.36 -8.58
C VAL A 55 12.45 9.31 -9.02
N ILE A 56 12.22 8.91 -10.27
CA ILE A 56 10.88 8.72 -10.81
C ILE A 56 10.42 7.30 -10.51
N TYR A 57 9.28 7.20 -9.85
CA TYR A 57 8.53 5.98 -9.64
C TYR A 57 7.29 6.02 -10.55
N HIS A 58 7.15 5.03 -11.42
CA HIS A 58 6.06 4.97 -12.38
C HIS A 58 5.17 3.75 -12.16
N GLY A 59 3.85 3.94 -12.34
CA GLY A 59 2.88 2.84 -12.28
C GLY A 59 2.70 2.25 -10.88
N LEU A 60 2.92 3.05 -9.84
CA LEU A 60 2.63 2.64 -8.47
C LEU A 60 1.15 2.87 -8.17
N THR A 61 0.56 2.01 -7.34
CA THR A 61 -0.81 2.25 -6.87
C THR A 61 -0.87 3.45 -5.92
N ASP A 62 -2.00 4.15 -5.90
CA ASP A 62 -2.32 5.20 -4.94
C ASP A 62 -2.05 4.79 -3.48
N LYS A 63 -2.39 3.55 -3.10
CA LYS A 63 -2.11 2.96 -1.78
C LYS A 63 -0.61 2.84 -1.50
N ALA A 64 0.18 2.47 -2.51
CA ALA A 64 1.64 2.42 -2.38
C ALA A 64 2.26 3.81 -2.27
N VAL A 65 1.77 4.78 -3.04
CA VAL A 65 2.18 6.19 -2.95
C VAL A 65 1.87 6.75 -1.56
N ALA A 66 0.64 6.58 -1.05
CA ALA A 66 0.25 7.01 0.28
C ALA A 66 1.10 6.36 1.39
N THR A 67 1.44 5.08 1.22
CA THR A 67 2.35 4.37 2.13
C THR A 67 3.76 4.98 2.10
N ALA A 68 4.27 5.33 0.92
CA ALA A 68 5.56 6.01 0.80
C ALA A 68 5.54 7.41 1.42
N MET A 69 4.48 8.20 1.20
CA MET A 69 4.30 9.53 1.79
C MET A 69 4.32 9.48 3.33
N SER A 70 3.66 8.48 3.91
CA SER A 70 3.60 8.34 5.38
C SER A 70 4.89 7.78 5.99
N ARG A 71 5.56 6.83 5.33
CA ARG A 71 6.74 6.14 5.88
C ARG A 71 8.07 6.80 5.55
N HIS A 72 8.13 7.57 4.48
CA HIS A 72 9.34 8.15 3.94
C HIS A 72 9.19 9.66 3.72
N PHE A 73 8.51 10.33 4.65
CA PHE A 73 8.24 11.77 4.60
C PHE A 73 9.52 12.59 4.30
N ASP A 74 10.61 12.31 5.00
CA ASP A 74 11.90 13.02 4.85
C ASP A 74 12.59 12.77 3.49
N ARG A 75 12.09 11.84 2.68
CA ARG A 75 12.68 11.50 1.37
C ARG A 75 11.80 11.94 0.20
N ILE A 76 10.56 12.38 0.47
CA ILE A 76 9.55 12.62 -0.56
C ILE A 76 9.98 13.72 -1.55
N GLU A 77 10.79 14.68 -1.09
CA GLU A 77 11.32 15.77 -1.93
C GLU A 77 12.26 15.29 -3.05
N HIS A 78 12.79 14.09 -2.93
CA HIS A 78 13.65 13.45 -3.94
C HIS A 78 12.90 12.40 -4.75
N MET A 79 11.56 12.35 -4.66
CA MET A 79 10.72 11.37 -5.33
C MET A 79 9.69 12.05 -6.23
N MET A 80 9.47 11.49 -7.40
CA MET A 80 8.37 11.86 -8.28
C MET A 80 7.56 10.61 -8.61
N PHE A 81 6.25 10.66 -8.38
CA PHE A 81 5.32 9.60 -8.72
C PHE A 81 4.59 9.99 -10.00
N THR A 82 4.54 9.08 -10.97
CA THR A 82 3.91 9.31 -12.29
C THR A 82 3.07 8.11 -12.67
N GLY A 83 1.99 8.33 -13.42
CA GLY A 83 1.05 7.27 -13.81
C GLY A 83 0.57 6.48 -12.59
N THR A 84 0.20 7.18 -11.51
CA THR A 84 -0.29 6.54 -10.29
C THR A 84 -1.55 5.76 -10.63
N VAL A 85 -1.58 4.46 -10.37
CA VAL A 85 -2.75 3.62 -10.64
C VAL A 85 -3.77 3.80 -9.51
N VAL A 86 -4.99 4.19 -9.86
CA VAL A 86 -6.10 4.32 -8.92
C VAL A 86 -6.55 2.92 -8.51
N THR A 87 -6.80 2.70 -7.22
CA THR A 87 -7.31 1.40 -6.74
C THR A 87 -8.74 1.47 -6.21
N ASP A 88 -9.44 0.33 -6.29
CA ASP A 88 -10.76 0.16 -5.72
C ASP A 88 -10.71 -0.09 -4.18
N ASP A 89 -11.88 -0.32 -3.59
CA ASP A 89 -12.01 -0.63 -2.17
C ASP A 89 -11.25 -1.91 -1.76
N ASN A 90 -11.09 -2.86 -2.68
CA ASN A 90 -10.35 -4.11 -2.47
C ASN A 90 -8.83 -3.91 -2.60
N GLY A 91 -8.38 -2.85 -3.27
CA GLY A 91 -6.97 -2.59 -3.58
C GLY A 91 -6.51 -3.12 -4.93
N ASP A 92 -7.46 -3.53 -5.77
CA ASP A 92 -7.22 -3.87 -7.15
C ASP A 92 -7.20 -2.60 -8.00
N ALA A 93 -6.50 -2.63 -9.14
CA ALA A 93 -6.50 -1.51 -10.08
C ALA A 93 -7.94 -1.23 -10.55
N ALA A 94 -8.37 0.02 -10.41
CA ALA A 94 -9.65 0.45 -10.95
C ALA A 94 -9.56 0.45 -12.48
N LEU A 95 -10.59 -0.08 -13.13
CA LEU A 95 -10.66 -0.17 -14.59
C LEU A 95 -11.72 0.79 -15.13
N ASP A 96 -11.40 1.42 -16.25
CA ASP A 96 -12.36 2.19 -17.02
C ASP A 96 -13.46 1.24 -17.57
N PRO A 97 -14.75 1.53 -17.35
CA PRO A 97 -15.84 0.63 -17.75
C PRO A 97 -16.08 0.59 -19.26
N GLU A 98 -15.61 1.59 -20.01
CA GLU A 98 -15.76 1.70 -21.45
C GLU A 98 -14.60 1.03 -22.20
N THR A 99 -13.36 1.22 -21.72
CA THR A 99 -12.15 0.70 -22.39
C THR A 99 -11.61 -0.58 -21.76
N GLY A 100 -11.87 -0.82 -20.48
CA GLY A 100 -11.27 -1.90 -19.69
C GLY A 100 -9.82 -1.65 -19.30
N GLU A 101 -9.30 -0.45 -19.54
CA GLU A 101 -7.92 -0.05 -19.20
C GLU A 101 -7.80 0.40 -17.73
N GLU A 102 -6.60 0.31 -17.17
CA GLU A 102 -6.33 0.81 -15.81
C GLU A 102 -6.48 2.33 -15.74
N ILE A 103 -7.24 2.79 -14.74
CA ILE A 103 -7.37 4.21 -14.46
C ILE A 103 -6.09 4.69 -13.76
N THR A 104 -5.44 5.69 -14.35
CA THR A 104 -4.28 6.36 -13.76
C THR A 104 -4.60 7.82 -13.43
N GLU A 105 -3.94 8.36 -12.40
CA GLU A 105 -4.03 9.79 -12.09
C GLU A 105 -3.46 10.60 -13.26
N ASP A 106 -4.27 11.53 -13.78
CA ASP A 106 -3.90 12.45 -14.84
C ASP A 106 -2.78 13.40 -14.38
N ASP A 107 -1.66 13.40 -15.10
CA ASP A 107 -0.52 14.29 -14.84
C ASP A 107 -0.67 15.66 -15.54
N GLY A 108 -1.83 15.92 -16.16
CA GLY A 108 -2.23 17.19 -16.74
C GLY A 108 -1.57 17.49 -18.08
N CYS A 109 -1.06 16.48 -18.79
CA CYS A 109 -0.41 16.60 -20.09
C CYS A 109 -1.23 15.89 -21.19
N ASP A 110 -2.19 16.62 -21.79
CA ASP A 110 -2.91 16.23 -23.01
C ASP A 110 -2.24 16.70 -24.30
#